data_AF-A0A1V5QEC7-F1
#
_entry.id   AF-A0A1V5QEC7-F1
#
_cell.length_a   1.000
_cell.length_b   1.000
_cell.length_c   1.000
_cell.angle_alpha   90.00
_cell.angle_beta   90.00
_cell.angle_gamma   90.00
#
_symmetry.space_group_name_H-M   'P 1'
#
loop_
_entity.id
_entity.type
_entity.pdbx_description
1 polymer ?
#
loop_
_entity_poly.entity_id
_entity_poly.type
_entity_poly.pdbx_seq_one_letter_code
_entity_poly.pdbx_strand_id
1 'polypeptide(L)'
;MYLDGTLLQIHVTNPVAATGGADPEALDHARLHAPAELAALWKAVTKADFQSLAEGYPGIAKAQVLDTNDCANIRYYVVNLAVAPNGGGYCSPSLKQELAAYLEGRKVITTEVNLYDPAYREIAVDAEVVAYSTEDPALVRGRVETTLRDFFAFECMAFGQSVYQSDLVALLDGVRGVSYVHLFAPAGDVLIRPGEIPALGALNLDVKRGGQS
;
A
#
# COMPACT_ATOMS: atom_id res chain seq x y z
N MET A 1 -42.00 21.83 32.92
CA MET A 1 -43.35 22.01 33.46
C MET A 1 -44.07 20.69 33.30
N TYR A 2 -44.46 20.08 34.41
CA TYR A 2 -45.19 18.81 34.45
C TYR A 2 -46.68 19.09 34.30
N LEU A 3 -47.34 18.36 33.39
CA LEU A 3 -48.79 18.20 33.42
C LEU A 3 -49.10 16.72 33.16
N ASP A 4 -49.69 16.09 34.17
CA ASP A 4 -50.65 14.98 34.02
C ASP A 4 -50.19 13.67 33.34
N GLY A 5 -49.19 13.01 33.93
CA GLY A 5 -49.16 11.53 34.08
C GLY A 5 -49.28 10.63 32.85
N THR A 6 -49.10 11.14 31.62
CA THR A 6 -49.37 10.38 30.39
C THR A 6 -48.18 10.43 29.44
N LEU A 7 -47.71 9.25 29.00
CA LEU A 7 -46.65 9.07 28.01
C LEU A 7 -47.10 9.63 26.64
N LEU A 8 -46.54 10.76 26.21
CA LEU A 8 -46.64 11.18 24.80
C LEU A 8 -45.71 10.29 23.98
N GLN A 9 -46.26 9.30 23.28
CA GLN A 9 -45.54 8.59 22.24
C GLN A 9 -45.28 9.55 21.08
N ILE A 10 -44.05 10.04 20.98
CA ILE A 10 -43.58 10.81 19.83
C ILE A 10 -43.19 9.79 18.75
N HIS A 11 -44.07 9.59 17.79
CA HIS A 11 -43.82 8.73 16.63
C HIS A 11 -42.98 9.53 15.62
N VAL A 12 -41.68 9.23 15.51
CA VAL A 12 -40.83 9.75 14.44
C VAL A 12 -40.92 8.79 13.27
N THR A 13 -41.80 9.09 12.32
CA THR A 13 -41.84 8.42 11.02
C THR A 13 -40.89 9.19 10.11
N ASN A 14 -39.67 8.69 9.88
CA ASN A 14 -38.77 9.22 8.86
C ASN A 14 -39.23 8.70 7.48
N PRO A 15 -39.87 9.51 6.62
CA PRO A 15 -40.48 9.05 5.37
C PRO A 15 -39.51 9.02 4.18
N VAL A 16 -38.20 9.17 4.42
CA VAL A 16 -37.18 9.22 3.37
C VAL A 16 -36.15 8.13 3.61
N ALA A 17 -36.04 7.20 2.65
CA ALA A 17 -34.99 6.19 2.63
C ALA A 17 -33.62 6.88 2.54
N ALA A 18 -32.73 6.57 3.48
CA ALA A 18 -31.33 6.95 3.37
C ALA A 18 -30.70 6.12 2.24
N THR A 19 -30.63 6.69 1.04
CA THR A 19 -29.77 6.19 -0.05
C THR A 19 -28.33 6.54 0.28
N GLY A 20 -27.69 5.66 1.02
CA GLY A 20 -26.29 5.80 1.42
C GLY A 20 -25.74 4.50 1.98
N GLY A 21 -26.11 3.37 1.37
CA GLY A 21 -25.42 2.11 1.62
C GLY A 21 -24.10 2.11 0.87
N ALA A 22 -23.07 2.71 1.47
CA ALA A 22 -21.72 2.23 1.22
C ALA A 22 -21.57 0.93 2.03
N ASP A 23 -21.17 -0.13 1.34
CA ASP A 23 -20.95 -1.47 1.90
C ASP A 23 -20.08 -1.39 3.18
N PRO A 24 -20.31 -2.24 4.20
CA PRO A 24 -19.44 -2.29 5.36
C PRO A 24 -18.06 -2.79 4.92
N GLU A 25 -17.15 -1.85 4.68
CA GLU A 25 -15.75 -2.15 4.45
C GLU A 25 -15.22 -2.95 5.66
N ALA A 26 -14.63 -4.09 5.34
CA ALA A 26 -14.44 -5.22 6.25
C ALA A 26 -13.68 -4.82 7.53
N LEU A 27 -14.19 -5.33 8.64
CA LEU A 27 -13.71 -5.23 10.03
C LEU A 27 -12.24 -5.64 10.28
N ASP A 28 -11.43 -5.88 9.26
CA ASP A 28 -10.04 -6.34 9.40
C ASP A 28 -9.02 -5.18 9.52
N HIS A 29 -9.38 -3.96 9.09
CA HIS A 29 -8.53 -2.77 9.31
C HIS A 29 -8.49 -2.30 10.78
N ALA A 30 -9.46 -2.67 11.61
CA ALA A 30 -9.62 -2.09 12.96
C ALA A 30 -8.56 -2.51 13.98
N ARG A 31 -7.74 -3.55 13.71
CA ARG A 31 -6.79 -4.08 14.70
C ARG A 31 -5.36 -3.52 14.62
N LEU A 32 -5.01 -2.82 13.54
CA LEU A 32 -3.70 -2.16 13.40
C LEU A 32 -3.67 -0.71 13.91
N HIS A 33 -4.83 -0.09 14.16
CA HIS A 33 -4.93 1.35 14.46
C HIS A 33 -5.06 1.71 15.95
N ALA A 34 -5.28 0.75 16.85
CA ALA A 34 -5.55 1.04 18.27
C ALA A 34 -4.49 1.88 19.01
N PRO A 35 -3.17 1.78 18.72
CA PRO A 35 -2.18 2.69 19.33
C PRO A 35 -2.05 4.04 18.64
N ALA A 36 -2.47 4.16 17.36
CA ALA A 36 -2.29 5.36 16.55
C ALA A 36 -3.41 6.41 16.78
N GLU A 37 -4.62 5.96 17.14
CA GLU A 37 -5.77 6.85 17.31
C GLU A 37 -5.66 7.79 18.53
N LEU A 38 -4.87 7.44 19.55
CA LEU A 38 -4.70 8.27 20.75
C LEU A 38 -3.59 9.33 20.64
N ALA A 39 -2.62 9.14 19.74
CA ALA A 39 -1.55 10.14 19.49
C ALA A 39 -1.98 11.20 18.46
N ALA A 40 -2.89 10.86 17.55
CA ALA A 40 -3.41 11.74 16.50
C ALA A 40 -4.38 12.84 17.00
N LEU A 41 -4.56 12.98 18.32
CA LEU A 41 -5.30 14.09 18.90
C LEU A 41 -4.51 15.41 18.76
N TRP A 42 -4.64 16.00 17.58
CA TRP A 42 -4.70 17.44 17.29
C TRP A 42 -3.42 18.21 16.91
N LYS A 43 -2.21 17.61 16.87
CA LYS A 43 -1.03 18.23 16.23
C LYS A 43 -0.03 17.21 15.71
N ALA A 44 0.39 17.36 14.44
CA ALA A 44 1.49 16.58 13.88
C ALA A 44 2.84 17.13 14.35
N VAL A 45 3.55 16.40 15.20
CA VAL A 45 4.85 16.83 15.76
C VAL A 45 5.99 15.94 15.27
N THR A 46 5.72 14.65 15.03
CA THR A 46 6.70 13.67 14.57
C THR A 46 6.43 13.20 13.14
N LYS A 47 7.42 12.56 12.50
CA LYS A 47 7.27 11.95 11.17
C LYS A 47 6.10 10.96 11.12
N ALA A 48 5.96 10.15 12.18
CA ALA A 48 4.88 9.17 12.28
C ALA A 48 3.50 9.86 12.32
N ASP A 49 3.36 10.99 13.02
CA ASP A 49 2.09 11.72 13.05
C ASP A 49 1.69 12.25 11.67
N PHE A 50 2.64 12.81 10.92
CA PHE A 50 2.37 13.29 9.55
C PHE A 50 1.99 12.14 8.62
N GLN A 51 2.67 10.99 8.76
CA GLN A 51 2.35 9.79 7.98
C GLN A 51 0.93 9.28 8.31
N SER A 52 0.61 9.10 9.60
CA SER A 52 -0.72 8.62 10.02
C SER A 52 -1.85 9.57 9.65
N LEU A 53 -1.63 10.89 9.72
CA LEU A 53 -2.62 11.88 9.27
C LEU A 53 -2.88 11.83 7.77
N ALA A 54 -1.85 11.56 6.99
CA ALA A 54 -1.98 11.45 5.54
C ALA A 54 -2.63 10.14 5.11
N GLU A 55 -2.26 9.01 5.73
CA GLU A 55 -2.90 7.71 5.51
C GLU A 55 -4.37 7.71 5.98
N GLY A 56 -4.70 8.50 6.99
CA GLY A 56 -6.09 8.68 7.44
C GLY A 56 -6.93 9.60 6.55
N TYR A 57 -6.37 10.20 5.50
CA TYR A 57 -7.12 11.05 4.57
C TYR A 57 -7.81 10.21 3.48
N PRO A 58 -9.12 10.40 3.24
CA PRO A 58 -9.85 9.61 2.27
C PRO A 58 -9.24 9.73 0.86
N GLY A 59 -8.94 8.59 0.25
CA GLY A 59 -8.33 8.51 -1.08
C GLY A 59 -6.81 8.34 -1.08
N ILE A 60 -6.16 8.37 0.09
CA ILE A 60 -4.75 8.01 0.26
C ILE A 60 -4.66 6.60 0.83
N ALA A 61 -3.89 5.72 0.17
CA ALA A 61 -3.67 4.36 0.65
C ALA A 61 -2.37 4.22 1.44
N LYS A 62 -1.31 4.91 0.99
CA LYS A 62 0.03 4.81 1.59
C LYS A 62 0.67 6.19 1.61
N ALA A 63 1.37 6.49 2.70
CA ALA A 63 2.21 7.68 2.79
C ALA A 63 3.56 7.32 3.40
N GLN A 64 4.63 8.01 2.98
CA GLN A 64 5.94 7.92 3.64
C GLN A 64 6.52 9.31 3.81
N VAL A 65 6.94 9.62 5.04
CA VAL A 65 7.67 10.85 5.36
C VAL A 65 9.16 10.64 5.11
N LEU A 66 9.74 11.48 4.26
CA LEU A 66 11.17 11.57 3.97
C LEU A 66 11.77 12.75 4.73
N ASP A 67 12.94 12.56 5.34
CA ASP A 67 13.65 13.59 6.13
C ASP A 67 15.13 13.73 5.74
N THR A 68 15.87 14.60 6.44
CA THR A 68 17.30 14.83 6.20
C THR A 68 18.16 13.55 6.22
N ASN A 69 17.82 12.53 7.01
CA ASN A 69 18.53 11.24 6.99
C ASN A 69 18.23 10.39 5.75
N ASP A 70 17.09 10.63 5.13
CA ASP A 70 16.59 9.94 3.95
C ASP A 70 17.15 10.53 2.65
N CYS A 71 17.20 11.87 2.63
CA CYS A 71 17.81 12.65 1.57
C CYS A 71 18.58 13.82 2.20
N ALA A 72 19.91 13.84 2.00
CA ALA A 72 20.80 14.87 2.56
C ALA A 72 20.46 16.32 2.17
N ASN A 73 19.60 16.51 1.16
CA ASN A 73 19.18 17.81 0.65
C ASN A 73 17.91 18.37 1.33
N ILE A 74 17.31 17.63 2.26
CA ILE A 74 16.11 18.06 2.99
C ILE A 74 16.54 18.98 4.14
N ARG A 75 16.00 20.20 4.17
CA ARG A 75 16.28 21.17 5.23
C ARG A 75 15.60 20.75 6.54
N TYR A 76 16.25 21.07 7.67
CA TYR A 76 15.59 21.01 8.97
C TYR A 76 14.27 21.80 8.91
N TYR A 77 13.18 21.22 9.46
CA TYR A 77 11.80 21.75 9.45
C TYR A 77 11.00 21.64 8.15
N VAL A 78 11.52 20.95 7.13
CA VAL A 78 10.74 20.55 5.95
C VAL A 78 10.37 19.07 6.04
N VAL A 79 9.08 18.77 5.92
CA VAL A 79 8.55 17.41 5.85
C VAL A 79 8.20 17.13 4.39
N ASN A 80 8.96 16.23 3.75
CA ASN A 80 8.64 15.77 2.42
C ASN A 80 7.82 14.49 2.55
N LEU A 81 6.64 14.46 1.95
CA LEU A 81 5.70 13.36 2.09
C LEU A 81 5.38 12.77 0.72
N ALA A 82 5.82 11.54 0.48
CA ALA A 82 5.42 10.76 -0.68
C ALA A 82 4.04 10.14 -0.41
N VAL A 83 3.09 10.34 -1.30
CA VAL A 83 1.69 9.90 -1.11
C VAL A 83 1.16 9.14 -2.32
N ALA A 84 0.65 7.94 -2.09
CA ALA A 84 0.06 7.10 -3.12
C ALA A 84 -1.46 6.94 -2.88
N PRO A 85 -2.30 7.13 -3.91
CA PRO A 85 -3.74 7.04 -3.76
C PRO A 85 -4.21 5.58 -3.69
N ASN A 86 -5.49 5.38 -3.35
CA ASN A 86 -6.13 4.07 -3.40
C ASN A 86 -6.04 3.45 -4.80
N GLY A 87 -5.60 2.19 -4.88
CA GLY A 87 -5.35 1.49 -6.14
C GLY A 87 -3.98 1.77 -6.77
N GLY A 88 -3.14 2.59 -6.14
CA GLY A 88 -1.81 2.94 -6.63
C GLY A 88 -1.81 4.01 -7.73
N GLY A 89 -0.64 4.28 -8.29
CA GLY A 89 -0.41 5.35 -9.27
C GLY A 89 -0.10 6.72 -8.63
N TYR A 90 -0.49 7.78 -9.32
CA TYR A 90 -0.18 9.16 -8.94
C TYR A 90 -1.42 9.87 -8.38
N CYS A 91 -1.24 10.64 -7.30
CA CYS A 91 -2.33 11.44 -6.76
C CYS A 91 -2.73 12.54 -7.75
N SER A 92 -4.03 12.76 -7.92
CA SER A 92 -4.52 13.88 -8.72
C SER A 92 -4.09 15.22 -8.11
N PRO A 93 -3.90 16.29 -8.92
CA PRO A 93 -3.51 17.59 -8.40
C PRO A 93 -4.50 18.15 -7.38
N SER A 94 -5.80 17.87 -7.54
CA SER A 94 -6.84 18.28 -6.58
C SER A 94 -6.69 17.55 -5.25
N LEU A 95 -6.51 16.23 -5.27
CA LEU A 95 -6.33 15.43 -4.06
C LEU A 95 -5.10 15.88 -3.27
N LYS A 96 -3.99 16.21 -3.97
CA LYS A 96 -2.81 16.78 -3.32
C LYS A 96 -3.08 18.14 -2.70
N GLN A 97 -3.81 19.03 -3.38
CA GLN A 97 -4.14 20.34 -2.82
C GLN A 97 -5.04 20.22 -1.59
N GLU A 98 -6.03 19.34 -1.63
CA GLU A 98 -6.93 19.08 -0.51
C GLU A 98 -6.18 18.47 0.68
N LEU A 99 -5.30 17.49 0.43
CA LEU A 99 -4.45 16.90 1.45
C LEU A 99 -3.48 17.94 2.05
N ALA A 100 -2.86 18.78 1.20
CA ALA A 100 -1.99 19.85 1.66
C ALA A 100 -2.76 20.82 2.57
N ALA A 101 -3.95 21.26 2.17
CA ALA A 101 -4.80 22.13 3.00
C ALA A 101 -5.21 21.47 4.32
N TYR A 102 -5.51 20.17 4.30
CA TYR A 102 -5.83 19.39 5.48
C TYR A 102 -4.66 19.30 6.47
N LEU A 103 -3.45 19.08 5.96
CA LEU A 103 -2.22 19.04 6.75
C LEU A 103 -1.83 20.43 7.27
N GLU A 104 -2.00 21.48 6.47
CA GLU A 104 -1.78 22.88 6.88
C GLU A 104 -2.65 23.29 8.08
N GLY A 105 -3.87 22.79 8.18
CA GLY A 105 -4.74 23.02 9.33
C GLY A 105 -4.32 22.32 10.63
N ARG A 106 -3.41 21.34 10.54
CA ARG A 106 -3.04 20.43 11.65
C ARG A 106 -1.54 20.39 11.95
N LYS A 107 -0.72 21.10 11.18
CA LYS A 107 0.73 21.20 11.36
C LYS A 107 1.11 22.15 12.50
N VAL A 108 2.33 21.99 13.00
CA VAL A 108 2.97 23.02 13.83
C VAL A 108 3.41 24.18 12.94
N ILE A 109 3.23 25.42 13.43
CA ILE A 109 3.41 26.69 12.70
C ILE A 109 4.75 26.79 11.94
N THR A 110 5.80 26.11 12.41
CA THR A 110 7.17 26.20 11.90
C THR A 110 7.54 25.13 10.87
N THR A 111 6.62 24.30 10.42
CA THR A 111 6.91 23.18 9.50
C THR A 111 6.33 23.45 8.11
N GLU A 112 7.14 23.26 7.07
CA GLU A 112 6.68 23.25 5.68
C GLU A 112 6.43 21.80 5.24
N VAL A 113 5.25 21.52 4.66
CA VAL A 113 4.89 20.19 4.16
C VAL A 113 4.90 20.22 2.63
N ASN A 114 5.76 19.40 2.03
CA ASN A 114 5.82 19.23 0.59
C ASN A 114 5.31 17.85 0.21
N LEU A 115 4.30 17.79 -0.66
CA LEU A 115 3.76 16.54 -1.17
C LEU A 115 4.44 16.15 -2.48
N TYR A 116 4.93 14.92 -2.57
CA TYR A 116 5.57 14.37 -3.76
C TYR A 116 4.82 13.16 -4.31
N ASP A 117 4.98 12.94 -5.61
CA ASP A 117 4.56 11.71 -6.24
C ASP A 117 5.43 10.52 -5.79
N PRO A 118 4.83 9.34 -5.60
CA PRO A 118 5.58 8.12 -5.37
C PRO A 118 6.35 7.76 -6.64
N ALA A 119 7.58 7.28 -6.49
CA ALA A 119 8.35 6.73 -7.60
C ALA A 119 8.10 5.22 -7.67
N TYR A 120 7.61 4.71 -8.80
CA TYR A 120 7.48 3.27 -8.98
C TYR A 120 8.75 2.71 -9.58
N ARG A 121 9.41 1.81 -8.85
CA ARG A 121 10.62 1.16 -9.30
C ARG A 121 10.29 -0.20 -9.87
N GLU A 122 10.35 -0.29 -11.20
CA GLU A 122 10.10 -1.52 -11.93
C GLU A 122 11.23 -2.54 -11.69
N ILE A 123 10.87 -3.71 -11.19
CA ILE A 123 11.78 -4.83 -10.99
C ILE A 123 11.50 -5.86 -12.08
N ALA A 124 12.48 -6.06 -12.96
CA ALA A 124 12.43 -7.11 -13.95
C ALA A 124 12.65 -8.48 -13.28
N VAL A 125 11.79 -9.44 -13.60
CA VAL A 125 11.87 -10.81 -13.13
C VAL A 125 12.11 -11.71 -14.33
N ASP A 126 13.24 -12.41 -14.32
CA ASP A 126 13.60 -13.40 -15.33
C ASP A 126 13.89 -14.71 -14.62
N ALA A 127 13.05 -15.72 -14.85
CA ALA A 127 13.14 -17.01 -14.17
C ALA A 127 12.85 -18.17 -15.12
N GLU A 128 13.63 -19.24 -14.96
CA GLU A 128 13.31 -20.56 -15.47
C GLU A 128 12.63 -21.37 -14.37
N VAL A 129 11.47 -21.94 -14.69
CA VAL A 129 10.66 -22.73 -13.76
C VAL A 129 10.48 -24.13 -14.34
N VAL A 130 10.84 -25.15 -13.58
CA VAL A 130 10.60 -26.53 -13.96
C VAL A 130 9.36 -27.02 -13.22
N ALA A 131 8.31 -27.33 -13.98
CA ALA A 131 7.09 -27.94 -13.44
C ALA A 131 7.27 -29.45 -13.22
N TYR A 132 6.53 -30.04 -12.28
CA TYR A 132 6.47 -31.50 -12.15
C TYR A 132 5.95 -32.17 -13.42
N SER A 133 6.42 -33.39 -13.70
CA SER A 133 6.02 -34.16 -14.90
C SER A 133 4.51 -34.41 -14.99
N THR A 134 3.83 -34.44 -13.84
CA THR A 134 2.38 -34.68 -13.72
C THR A 134 1.52 -33.43 -13.93
N GLU A 135 2.12 -32.24 -13.92
CA GLU A 135 1.41 -30.97 -14.08
C GLU A 135 1.56 -30.45 -15.52
N ASP A 136 0.66 -29.54 -15.89
CA ASP A 136 0.71 -28.83 -17.16
C ASP A 136 1.56 -27.56 -17.03
N PRO A 137 2.61 -27.38 -17.84
CA PRO A 137 3.52 -26.23 -17.72
C PRO A 137 2.83 -24.90 -18.03
N ALA A 138 1.81 -24.86 -18.89
CA ALA A 138 1.07 -23.61 -19.16
C ALA A 138 0.21 -23.21 -17.96
N LEU A 139 -0.36 -24.19 -17.26
CA LEU A 139 -1.11 -23.95 -16.03
C LEU A 139 -0.19 -23.47 -14.89
N VAL A 140 0.98 -24.12 -14.72
CA VAL A 140 1.99 -23.68 -13.73
C VAL A 140 2.48 -22.28 -14.04
N ARG A 141 2.75 -21.97 -15.32
CA ARG A 141 3.10 -20.63 -15.78
C ARG A 141 2.05 -19.59 -15.34
N GLY A 142 0.77 -19.85 -15.60
CA GLY A 142 -0.31 -18.95 -15.19
C GLY A 142 -0.35 -18.72 -13.68
N ARG A 143 -0.17 -19.78 -12.87
CA ARG A 143 -0.09 -19.65 -11.40
C ARG A 143 1.10 -18.80 -10.95
N VAL A 144 2.26 -19.00 -11.55
CA VAL A 144 3.47 -18.22 -11.27
C VAL A 144 3.26 -16.74 -11.62
N GLU A 145 2.72 -16.45 -12.81
CA GLU A 145 2.42 -15.08 -13.24
C GLU A 145 1.45 -14.37 -12.29
N THR A 146 0.39 -15.05 -11.85
CA THR A 146 -0.54 -14.54 -10.84
C THR A 146 0.16 -14.29 -9.51
N THR A 147 0.92 -15.27 -9.00
CA THR A 147 1.61 -15.15 -7.71
C THR A 147 2.59 -13.98 -7.69
N LEU A 148 3.36 -13.78 -8.78
CA LEU A 148 4.25 -12.62 -8.90
C LEU A 148 3.46 -11.30 -8.97
N ARG A 149 2.34 -11.27 -9.70
CA ARG A 149 1.48 -10.08 -9.78
C ARG A 149 0.89 -9.71 -8.42
N ASP A 150 0.44 -10.69 -7.65
CA ASP A 150 -0.11 -10.50 -6.30
C ASP A 150 0.98 -10.04 -5.31
N PHE A 151 2.19 -10.60 -5.41
CA PHE A 151 3.31 -10.18 -4.57
C PHE A 151 3.68 -8.72 -4.84
N PHE A 152 3.80 -8.33 -6.11
CA PHE A 152 4.08 -6.95 -6.53
C PHE A 152 2.85 -6.05 -6.58
N ALA A 153 1.70 -6.50 -6.07
CA ALA A 153 0.52 -5.68 -5.98
C ALA A 153 0.80 -4.49 -5.05
N PHE A 154 0.22 -3.33 -5.39
CA PHE A 154 0.40 -2.11 -4.61
C PHE A 154 0.00 -2.28 -3.14
N GLU A 155 -1.00 -3.13 -2.86
CA GLU A 155 -1.45 -3.44 -1.49
C GLU A 155 -0.37 -4.16 -0.69
N CYS A 156 0.34 -5.11 -1.31
CA CYS A 156 1.39 -5.91 -0.70
C CYS A 156 2.74 -5.17 -0.58
N MET A 157 2.98 -4.17 -1.43
CA MET A 157 4.27 -3.48 -1.51
C MET A 157 4.28 -2.14 -0.76
N ALA A 158 5.19 -1.97 0.20
CA ALA A 158 5.37 -0.74 0.96
C ALA A 158 6.49 0.15 0.38
N PHE A 159 6.46 1.44 0.74
CA PHE A 159 7.53 2.37 0.40
C PHE A 159 8.88 1.95 1.00
N GLY A 160 9.95 1.99 0.20
CA GLY A 160 11.30 1.62 0.62
C GLY A 160 11.46 0.12 0.94
N GLN A 161 10.46 -0.71 0.64
CA GLN A 161 10.54 -2.15 0.87
C GLN A 161 11.54 -2.77 -0.11
N SER A 162 12.66 -3.27 0.43
CA SER A 162 13.65 -3.98 -0.37
C SER A 162 13.11 -5.33 -0.82
N VAL A 163 13.46 -5.73 -2.04
CA VAL A 163 13.06 -7.01 -2.63
C VAL A 163 14.27 -7.92 -2.68
N TYR A 164 14.24 -8.98 -1.88
CA TYR A 164 15.33 -9.94 -1.78
C TYR A 164 15.18 -11.05 -2.81
N GLN A 165 16.31 -11.50 -3.35
CA GLN A 165 16.31 -12.58 -4.34
C GLN A 165 15.76 -13.88 -3.73
N SER A 166 16.10 -14.15 -2.46
CA SER A 166 15.63 -15.32 -1.72
C SER A 166 14.11 -15.36 -1.57
N ASP A 167 13.49 -14.20 -1.35
CA ASP A 167 12.04 -14.12 -1.16
C ASP A 167 11.31 -14.41 -2.47
N LEU A 168 11.83 -13.93 -3.60
CA LEU A 168 11.30 -14.26 -4.92
C LEU A 168 11.46 -15.74 -5.25
N VAL A 169 12.62 -16.34 -4.94
CA VAL A 169 12.83 -17.77 -5.16
C VAL A 169 11.88 -18.59 -4.28
N ALA A 170 11.74 -18.25 -2.99
CA ALA A 170 10.85 -18.95 -2.08
C ALA A 170 9.37 -18.80 -2.49
N LEU A 171 8.96 -17.62 -2.95
CA LEU A 171 7.63 -17.36 -3.49
C LEU A 171 7.33 -18.25 -4.69
N LEU A 172 8.28 -18.34 -5.63
CA LEU A 172 8.14 -19.14 -6.84
C LEU A 172 8.16 -20.65 -6.56
N ASP A 173 9.04 -21.10 -5.67
CA ASP A 173 9.13 -22.50 -5.23
C ASP A 173 7.87 -22.95 -4.48
N GLY A 174 7.22 -22.03 -3.75
CA GLY A 174 5.95 -22.27 -3.08
C GLY A 174 4.75 -22.44 -4.02
N VAL A 175 4.88 -22.15 -5.31
CA VAL A 175 3.79 -22.30 -6.28
C VAL A 175 3.51 -23.77 -6.55
N ARG A 176 2.25 -24.17 -6.38
CA ARG A 176 1.82 -25.55 -6.64
C ARG A 176 2.16 -25.99 -8.07
N GLY A 177 2.92 -27.07 -8.17
CA GLY A 177 3.31 -27.71 -9.43
C GLY A 177 4.72 -27.34 -9.87
N VAL A 178 5.40 -26.42 -9.18
CA VAL A 178 6.80 -26.12 -9.37
C VAL A 178 7.66 -27.17 -8.66
N SER A 179 8.67 -27.67 -9.37
CA SER A 179 9.66 -28.61 -8.85
C SER A 179 11.04 -27.98 -8.65
N TYR A 180 11.37 -26.97 -9.46
CA TYR A 180 12.64 -26.27 -9.38
C TYR A 180 12.50 -24.88 -9.98
N VAL A 181 13.21 -23.91 -9.43
CA VAL A 181 13.24 -22.52 -9.90
C VAL A 181 14.68 -22.08 -10.04
N HIS A 182 14.99 -21.45 -11.16
CA HIS A 182 16.24 -20.75 -11.39
C HIS A 182 15.96 -19.30 -11.74
N LEU A 183 16.29 -18.38 -10.83
CA LEU A 183 16.09 -16.95 -11.02
C LEU A 183 17.35 -16.32 -11.63
N PHE A 184 17.23 -15.72 -12.81
CA PHE A 184 18.30 -14.98 -13.49
C PHE A 184 18.26 -13.49 -13.12
N ALA A 185 17.07 -12.91 -13.02
CA ALA A 185 16.87 -11.51 -12.62
C ALA A 185 15.75 -11.40 -11.57
N PRO A 186 15.94 -10.59 -10.52
CA PRO A 186 17.14 -9.81 -10.22
C PRO A 186 18.33 -10.70 -9.81
N ALA A 187 19.54 -10.33 -10.23
CA ALA A 187 20.78 -11.09 -9.98
C ALA A 187 21.28 -10.98 -8.51
N GLY A 188 20.58 -10.21 -7.69
CA GLY A 188 20.86 -10.00 -6.28
C GLY A 188 19.77 -9.14 -5.66
N ASP A 189 19.97 -8.74 -4.41
CA ASP A 189 18.96 -7.97 -3.66
C ASP A 189 18.75 -6.58 -4.25
N VAL A 190 17.47 -6.24 -4.46
CA VAL A 190 17.07 -4.94 -4.99
C VAL A 190 16.70 -4.04 -3.82
N LEU A 191 17.65 -3.20 -3.43
CA LEU A 191 17.42 -2.17 -2.42
C LEU A 191 16.60 -1.03 -3.04
N ILE A 192 15.41 -0.84 -2.49
CA ILE A 192 14.48 0.21 -2.87
C ILE A 192 14.76 1.44 -2.03
N ARG A 193 14.88 2.61 -2.68
CA ARG A 193 15.11 3.84 -1.95
C ARG A 193 13.82 4.27 -1.25
N PRO A 194 13.93 5.02 -0.16
CA PRO A 194 12.74 5.64 0.40
C PRO A 194 12.08 6.59 -0.61
N GLY A 195 10.75 6.65 -0.58
CA GLY A 195 9.91 7.32 -1.58
C GLY A 195 9.67 6.49 -2.85
N GLU A 196 10.36 5.35 -3.02
CA GLU A 196 10.10 4.39 -4.09
C GLU A 196 9.20 3.24 -3.61
N ILE A 197 8.31 2.78 -4.49
CA ILE A 197 7.51 1.57 -4.30
C ILE A 197 7.96 0.55 -5.36
N PRO A 198 8.36 -0.68 -4.97
CA PRO A 198 8.67 -1.72 -5.94
C PRO A 198 7.41 -2.13 -6.71
N ALA A 199 7.55 -2.24 -8.03
CA ALA A 199 6.49 -2.69 -8.92
C ALA A 199 7.03 -3.77 -9.86
N LEU A 200 6.16 -4.66 -10.32
CA LEU A 200 6.53 -5.66 -11.32
C LEU A 200 6.84 -4.98 -12.65
N GLY A 201 8.06 -5.14 -13.14
CA GLY A 201 8.49 -4.65 -14.45
C GLY A 201 8.32 -5.72 -15.54
N ALA A 202 9.35 -5.86 -16.36
CA ALA A 202 9.39 -6.92 -17.38
C ALA A 202 9.41 -8.31 -16.73
N LEU A 203 8.48 -9.17 -17.15
CA LEU A 203 8.37 -10.55 -16.69
C LEU A 203 8.73 -11.51 -17.83
N ASN A 204 9.84 -12.23 -17.67
CA ASN A 204 10.24 -13.30 -18.56
C ASN A 204 10.22 -14.63 -17.80
N LEU A 205 9.40 -15.56 -18.27
CA LEU A 205 9.22 -16.88 -17.64
C LEU A 205 9.40 -17.96 -18.69
N ASP A 206 10.42 -18.79 -18.50
CA ASP A 206 10.62 -20.01 -19.26
C ASP A 206 10.16 -21.19 -18.40
N VAL A 207 9.06 -21.85 -18.78
CA VAL A 207 8.50 -22.96 -18.02
C VAL A 207 8.70 -24.27 -18.75
N LYS A 208 9.51 -25.16 -18.16
CA LYS A 208 9.82 -26.48 -18.71
C LYS A 208 9.10 -27.58 -17.93
N ARG A 209 8.83 -28.70 -18.57
CA ARG A 209 8.32 -29.91 -17.89
C ARG A 209 9.51 -30.72 -17.35
N GLY A 210 9.48 -31.04 -16.07
CA GLY A 210 10.47 -31.89 -15.41
C GLY A 210 10.45 -33.30 -16.00
N GLY A 211 11.64 -33.85 -16.27
CA GLY A 211 11.82 -35.19 -16.81
C GLY A 211 12.24 -35.28 -18.28
N GLN A 212 12.59 -34.17 -18.94
CA GLN A 212 13.37 -34.22 -20.17
C GLN A 212 14.85 -33.94 -19.86
N SER A 213 15.62 -35.00 -19.66
CA SER A 213 17.08 -35.03 -19.75
C SER A 213 17.48 -36.13 -20.73
#